data_AF-V6JH02-F1
#
_entry.id   AF-V6JH02-F1
#
_cell.length_a   1.000
_cell.length_b   1.000
_cell.length_c   1.000
_cell.angle_alpha   90.00
_cell.angle_beta   90.00
_cell.angle_gamma   90.00
#
_symmetry.space_group_name_H-M   'P 1'
#
loop_
_entity.id
_entity.type
_entity.pdbx_description
1 polymer ?
#
loop_
_entity_poly.entity_id
_entity_poly.type
_entity_poly.pdbx_seq_one_letter_code
_entity_poly.pdbx_strand_id
1 'polypeptide(L)' 'MTNLDDLGNSMKVSPKGTSHFRQPLAWIGQMQNALGGDFTFDNLHKHQSLLVTTRDKINTWMQSYPDDYR' A
#
# COMPACT_ATOMS: atom_id res chain seq x y z
N MET A 1 -4.14 -10.95 2.89
CA MET A 1 -3.60 -9.63 3.31
C MET A 1 -4.52 -8.56 2.76
N THR A 2 -5.60 -8.22 3.45
CA THR A 2 -6.68 -7.39 2.88
C THR A 2 -6.39 -5.89 2.96
N ASN A 3 -5.75 -5.39 4.03
CA ASN A 3 -5.75 -3.95 4.32
C ASN A 3 -5.02 -3.06 3.29
N LEU A 4 -3.79 -3.40 2.86
CA LEU A 4 -3.06 -2.58 1.89
C LEU A 4 -3.59 -2.73 0.45
N ASP A 5 -4.15 -3.90 0.13
CA ASP A 5 -4.80 -4.13 -1.17
C ASP A 5 -6.11 -3.33 -1.26
N ASP A 6 -6.91 -3.35 -0.20
CA ASP A 6 -8.15 -2.56 -0.09
C ASP A 6 -7.86 -1.05 -0.13
N LEU A 7 -6.80 -0.61 0.55
CA LEU A 7 -6.35 0.79 0.48
C LEU A 7 -5.92 1.18 -0.93
N GLY A 8 -5.17 0.33 -1.64
CA GLY A 8 -4.79 0.58 -3.02
C GLY A 8 -6.02 0.66 -3.95
N ASN A 9 -7.05 -0.14 -3.69
CA ASN A 9 -8.29 -0.10 -4.44
C ASN A 9 -9.10 1.18 -4.16
N SER A 10 -9.19 1.61 -2.90
CA SER A 10 -9.89 2.85 -2.54
C SER A 10 -9.23 4.09 -3.15
N MET A 11 -7.89 4.14 -3.16
CA MET A 11 -7.12 5.19 -3.83
C MET A 11 -7.37 5.27 -5.33
N LYS A 12 -7.54 4.12 -6.01
CA LYS A 12 -7.81 4.08 -7.46
C LYS A 12 -9.20 4.62 -7.84
N VAL A 13 -10.19 4.40 -6.98
CA VAL A 13 -11.58 4.84 -7.22
C VAL A 13 -11.91 6.19 -6.59
N SER A 14 -10.97 6.78 -5.85
CA SER A 14 -11.16 8.08 -5.21
C SER A 14 -11.36 9.20 -6.24
N PRO A 15 -12.26 10.17 -5.99
CA PRO A 15 -12.47 11.33 -6.87
C PRO A 15 -11.22 12.20 -7.08
N LYS A 16 -10.23 12.14 -6.16
CA LYS A 16 -8.94 12.86 -6.30
C LYS A 16 -8.04 12.25 -7.39
N GLY A 17 -8.37 11.03 -7.83
CA GLY A 17 -7.73 10.36 -8.96
C GLY A 17 -6.36 9.74 -8.66
N THR A 18 -5.93 8.85 -9.55
CA THR A 18 -4.68 8.07 -9.40
C THR A 18 -3.41 8.93 -9.42
N SER A 19 -3.46 10.14 -10.01
CA SER A 19 -2.34 11.08 -9.98
C SER A 19 -2.05 11.59 -8.57
N HIS A 20 -3.09 11.83 -7.76
CA HIS A 20 -2.95 12.25 -6.36
C HIS A 20 -2.32 11.13 -5.52
N PHE A 21 -2.79 9.89 -5.71
CA PHE A 21 -2.30 8.71 -4.96
C PHE A 21 -1.11 7.99 -5.62
N ARG A 22 -0.40 8.63 -6.55
CA ARG A 22 0.64 7.96 -7.36
C ARG A 22 1.71 7.28 -6.50
N GLN A 23 2.20 7.96 -5.46
CA GLN A 23 3.24 7.42 -4.58
C GLN A 23 2.78 6.22 -3.76
N PRO A 24 1.68 6.27 -2.98
CA PRO A 24 1.23 5.12 -2.22
C PRO A 24 0.83 3.94 -3.13
N LEU A 25 0.20 4.19 -4.29
CA LEU A 25 -0.09 3.15 -5.27
C LEU A 25 1.17 2.45 -5.80
N ALA A 26 2.26 3.21 -6.03
CA ALA A 26 3.52 2.64 -6.45
C ALA A 26 4.15 1.73 -5.38
N TRP A 27 4.10 2.13 -4.10
CA TRP A 27 4.62 1.30 -3.01
C TRP A 27 3.81 0.01 -2.81
N ILE A 28 2.48 0.09 -2.90
CA ILE A 28 1.60 -1.08 -2.86
C ILE A 28 1.91 -2.02 -4.04
N GLY A 29 2.07 -1.48 -5.26
CA GLY A 29 2.42 -2.27 -6.43
C GLY A 29 3.78 -2.96 -6.30
N GLN A 30 4.80 -2.29 -5.75
CA GLN A 30 6.11 -2.90 -5.47
C GLN A 30 6.00 -4.05 -4.46
N MET A 31 5.24 -3.86 -3.40
CA MET A 31 4.96 -4.89 -2.41
C MET A 31 4.25 -6.09 -3.03
N GLN A 32 3.17 -5.87 -3.79
CA GLN A 32 2.41 -6.92 -4.47
C GLN A 32 3.27 -7.73 -5.44
N ASN A 33 4.11 -7.03 -6.24
CA ASN A 33 5.03 -7.69 -7.17
C ASN A 33 6.07 -8.54 -6.43
N ALA A 34 6.58 -8.08 -5.28
CA ALA A 34 7.53 -8.85 -4.48
C ALA A 34 6.90 -10.10 -3.84
N LEU A 35 5.63 -10.00 -3.42
CA LEU A 35 4.89 -11.15 -2.89
C LEU A 35 4.50 -12.15 -3.99
N GLY A 36 4.33 -11.70 -5.24
CA GLY A 36 3.98 -12.57 -6.37
C GLY A 36 2.63 -13.28 -6.22
N GLY A 37 1.73 -12.76 -5.37
CA GLY A 37 0.47 -13.41 -5.02
C GLY A 37 0.60 -14.60 -4.05
N ASP A 38 1.81 -14.89 -3.54
CA ASP A 38 2.05 -15.90 -2.52
C ASP A 38 1.94 -15.27 -1.13
N PHE A 39 0.89 -15.66 -0.40
CA PHE A 39 0.60 -15.19 0.96
C PHE A 39 0.83 -16.28 2.01
N THR A 40 1.65 -17.30 1.70
CA THR A 40 2.11 -18.28 2.70
C THR A 40 2.98 -17.63 3.77
N PHE A 41 3.00 -18.22 4.96
CA PHE A 41 3.79 -17.69 6.07
C PHE A 41 5.26 -17.48 5.70
N ASP A 42 5.88 -18.45 5.03
CA ASP A 42 7.31 -18.38 4.67
C ASP A 42 7.61 -17.19 3.73
N ASN A 43 6.75 -16.96 2.73
CA ASN A 43 6.92 -15.83 1.82
C ASN A 43 6.69 -14.49 2.54
N LEU A 44 5.65 -14.41 3.38
CA LEU A 44 5.38 -13.22 4.18
C LEU A 44 6.52 -12.92 5.17
N HIS A 45 7.08 -13.96 5.81
CA HIS A 45 8.19 -13.82 6.74
C HIS A 45 9.46 -13.36 6.01
N LYS A 46 9.78 -13.95 4.86
CA LYS A 46 10.87 -13.52 3.98
C LYS A 46 10.74 -12.05 3.56
N HIS A 47 9.53 -11.57 3.32
CA HIS A 47 9.24 -10.20 2.89
C HIS A 47 8.79 -9.27 4.03
N GLN A 48 8.97 -9.65 5.30
CA GLN A 48 8.47 -8.90 6.46
C GLN A 48 8.98 -7.44 6.49
N SER A 49 10.27 -7.22 6.24
CA SER A 49 10.85 -5.87 6.23
C SER A 49 10.23 -4.97 5.17
N LEU A 50 9.94 -5.52 3.98
CA LEU A 50 9.27 -4.81 2.90
C LEU A 50 7.84 -4.42 3.30
N LEU A 51 7.08 -5.36 3.87
CA LEU A 51 5.71 -5.14 4.33
C LEU A 51 5.62 -4.00 5.36
N VAL A 52 6.50 -4.04 6.37
CA VAL A 52 6.55 -3.01 7.42
C VAL A 52 6.95 -1.66 6.83
N THR A 53 8.00 -1.63 5.99
CA THR A 53 8.47 -0.39 5.36
C THR A 53 7.41 0.24 4.46
N THR A 54 6.67 -0.56 3.68
CA THR A 54 5.57 -0.08 2.84
C THR A 54 4.45 0.52 3.69
N ARG A 55 4.04 -0.16 4.76
CA ARG A 55 3.04 0.35 5.71
C ARG A 55 3.47 1.69 6.30
N ASP A 56 4.72 1.81 6.75
CA ASP A 56 5.22 3.03 7.39
C ASP A 56 5.28 4.21 6.41
N LYS A 57 5.76 3.99 5.18
CA LYS A 57 5.76 5.01 4.13
C LYS A 57 4.35 5.51 3.81
N ILE A 58 3.39 4.60 3.67
CA ILE A 58 1.99 4.94 3.41
C ILE A 58 1.42 5.75 4.58
N ASN A 59 1.64 5.31 5.81
CA ASN A 59 1.18 6.05 7.00
C ASN A 59 1.75 7.47 7.06
N THR A 60 3.06 7.64 6.83
CA THR A 60 3.68 8.97 6.78
C THR A 60 3.12 9.82 5.65
N TRP A 61 2.86 9.23 4.48
CA TRP A 61 2.21 9.93 3.38
C TRP A 61 0.79 10.38 3.77
N MET A 62 -0.03 9.49 4.34
CA MET A 62 -1.40 9.82 4.78
C MET A 62 -1.43 10.94 5.82
N GLN A 63 -0.45 11.00 6.72
CA GLN A 63 -0.33 12.10 7.69
C GLN A 63 -0.07 13.47 7.03
N SER A 64 0.45 13.49 5.81
CA SER A 64 0.61 14.72 5.02
C SER A 64 -0.68 15.13 4.30
N TYR A 65 -1.67 14.24 4.23
CA TYR A 65 -2.96 14.46 3.58
C TYR A 65 -4.14 14.01 4.48
N PRO A 66 -4.31 14.60 5.67
CA PRO A 66 -5.34 14.17 6.62
C PRO A 66 -6.77 14.29 6.05
N ASP A 67 -7.02 15.25 5.16
CA ASP A 67 -8.33 15.47 4.52
C ASP A 67 -8.67 14.44 3.43
N ASP A 68 -7.75 13.53 3.09
CA ASP A 68 -8.04 12.42 2.18
C ASP A 68 -8.83 11.29 2.84
N TYR A 69 -8.79 11.21 4.17
CA TYR A 69 -9.25 10.04 4.94
C TYR A 69 -10.14 10.40 6.13
N ARG A 70 -10.67 11.62 6.14
CA ARG A 70 -11.51 12.16 7.22
C ARG A 70 -12.98 11.91 6.99
#